data_AF-A0A497TG99-F1
#
_entry.id   AF-A0A497TG99-F1
#
_cell.length_a   1.000
_cell.length_b   1.000
_cell.length_c   1.000
_cell.angle_alpha   90.00
_cell.angle_beta   90.00
_cell.angle_gamma   90.00
#
_symmetry.space_group_name_H-M   'P 1'
#
loop_
_entity.id
_entity.type
_entity.pdbx_description
1 polymer ?
#
loop_
_entity_poly.entity_id
_entity_poly.type
_entity_poly.pdbx_seq_one_letter_code
_entity_poly.pdbx_strand_id
1 'polypeptide(L)'
;MEELIRVLGMMGPYNNYETYTGVAPDTESEYYDLPSGIKRLDIMVLNNPLYVRFSVPGKGLGRQIAIPADNILTVFISPDRFSVQNVVSGSAAIYSIVAWM
;
A
#
# COMPACT_ATOMS: atom_id res chain seq x y z
N MET A 1 3.99 11.83 -31.68
CA MET A 1 4.93 11.80 -30.52
C MET A 1 4.70 13.00 -29.60
N GLU A 2 4.46 14.20 -30.15
CA GLU A 2 4.16 15.41 -29.37
C GLU A 2 2.84 15.35 -28.58
N GLU A 3 1.82 14.68 -29.11
CA GLU A 3 0.50 14.56 -28.45
C GLU A 3 0.56 13.72 -27.16
N LEU A 4 1.40 12.69 -27.12
CA LEU A 4 1.65 11.90 -25.92
C LEU A 4 2.35 12.72 -24.83
N ILE A 5 3.37 13.51 -25.21
CA ILE A 5 4.09 14.39 -24.28
C ILE A 5 3.16 15.48 -23.72
N ARG A 6 2.23 15.98 -24.54
CA ARG A 6 1.22 16.96 -24.12
C ARG A 6 0.18 16.37 -23.17
N VAL A 7 -0.26 15.13 -23.39
CA VAL A 7 -1.16 14.41 -22.46
C VAL A 7 -0.44 14.12 -21.14
N LEU A 8 0.81 13.65 -21.19
CA LEU A 8 1.65 13.43 -20.01
C LEU A 8 1.98 14.72 -19.25
N GLY A 9 2.02 15.87 -19.94
CA GLY A 9 2.20 17.20 -19.34
C GLY A 9 0.91 17.86 -18.82
N MET A 10 -0.28 17.36 -19.22
CA MET A 10 -1.59 17.79 -18.70
C MET A 10 -2.04 16.97 -17.48
N MET A 11 -1.56 15.73 -17.36
CA MET A 11 -1.52 15.03 -16.09
C MET A 11 -0.49 15.80 -15.24
N GLY A 12 -0.93 16.63 -14.30
CA GLY A 12 -0.05 17.32 -13.36
C GLY A 12 0.98 16.33 -12.77
N PRO A 13 2.10 16.84 -12.19
CA PRO A 13 3.23 16.00 -11.83
C PRO A 13 2.74 14.76 -11.09
N TYR A 14 3.33 13.60 -11.42
CA TYR A 14 3.12 12.28 -10.81
C TYR A 14 3.39 12.25 -9.28
N ASN A 15 3.26 13.38 -8.60
CA ASN A 15 3.36 13.65 -7.17
C ASN A 15 2.04 13.45 -6.42
N ASN A 16 0.99 12.90 -7.06
CA ASN A 16 -0.30 12.64 -6.40
C ASN A 16 -0.36 11.26 -5.75
N TYR A 17 0.75 10.51 -5.75
CA TYR A 17 0.84 9.25 -5.05
C TYR A 17 2.26 8.92 -4.58
N GLU A 18 2.36 8.08 -3.56
CA GLU A 18 3.60 7.45 -3.10
C GLU A 18 3.46 5.93 -3.19
N THR A 19 4.55 5.21 -3.43
CA THR A 19 4.51 3.74 -3.63
C THR A 19 5.51 3.04 -2.72
N TYR A 20 5.04 2.00 -2.04
CA TYR A 20 5.82 1.15 -1.15
C TYR A 20 5.79 -0.28 -1.68
N THR A 21 6.93 -0.80 -2.10
CA THR A 21 7.03 -2.14 -2.69
C THR A 21 8.07 -2.95 -1.95
N GLY A 22 7.79 -4.23 -1.70
CA GLY A 22 8.72 -5.11 -1.01
C GLY A 22 8.26 -6.55 -0.92
N VAL A 23 9.06 -7.32 -0.18
CA VAL A 23 8.73 -8.69 0.24
C VAL A 23 8.40 -8.64 1.71
N ALA A 24 7.24 -9.18 2.10
CA ALA A 24 6.81 -9.18 3.48
C ALA A 24 7.58 -10.22 4.30
N PRO A 25 8.06 -9.86 5.50
CA PRO A 25 8.70 -10.82 6.41
C PRO A 25 7.65 -11.74 7.08
N ASP A 26 8.11 -12.87 7.61
CA ASP A 26 7.28 -13.81 8.38
C ASP A 26 6.77 -13.22 9.71
N THR A 27 7.55 -12.34 10.32
CA THR A 27 7.16 -11.53 11.48
C THR A 27 6.63 -10.18 11.03
N GLU A 28 5.77 -9.53 11.82
CA GLU A 28 5.27 -8.19 11.50
C GLU A 28 6.44 -7.20 11.32
N SER A 29 6.43 -6.44 10.23
CA SER A 29 7.44 -5.43 9.94
C SER A 29 7.36 -4.26 10.92
N GLU A 30 8.40 -3.42 10.90
CA GLU A 30 8.26 -2.06 11.42
C GLU A 30 7.19 -1.28 10.63
N TYR A 31 6.75 -0.16 11.19
CA TYR A 31 5.81 0.72 10.53
C TYR A 31 6.50 1.55 9.45
N TYR A 32 5.84 1.64 8.29
CA TYR A 32 6.14 2.59 7.23
C TYR A 32 5.23 3.80 7.41
N ASP A 33 5.83 4.98 7.50
CA ASP A 33 5.11 6.24 7.57
C ASP A 33 4.54 6.60 6.20
N LEU A 34 3.29 7.04 6.21
CA LEU A 34 2.56 7.44 5.01
C LEU A 34 2.51 8.97 4.90
N PRO A 35 2.48 9.52 3.68
CA PRO A 35 2.31 10.95 3.48
C PRO A 35 0.96 11.44 4.02
N SER A 36 0.92 12.69 4.44
CA SER A 36 -0.34 13.31 4.85
C SER A 36 -1.27 13.55 3.65
N GLY A 37 -2.58 13.58 3.89
CA GLY A 37 -3.58 13.88 2.85
C GLY A 37 -4.02 12.69 1.99
N ILE A 38 -3.63 11.46 2.32
CA ILE A 38 -4.08 10.26 1.61
C ILE A 38 -5.61 10.13 1.62
N LYS A 39 -6.17 9.86 0.44
CA LYS A 39 -7.60 9.61 0.21
C LYS A 39 -7.90 8.15 -0.14
N ARG A 40 -6.92 7.44 -0.68
CA ARG A 40 -7.08 6.06 -1.19
C ARG A 40 -5.76 5.31 -1.12
N LEU A 41 -5.83 4.04 -0.76
CA LEU A 41 -4.74 3.08 -0.95
C LEU A 41 -5.17 1.99 -1.92
N ASP A 42 -4.29 1.66 -2.87
CA ASP A 42 -4.39 0.43 -3.65
C ASP A 42 -3.28 -0.52 -3.21
N ILE A 43 -3.66 -1.74 -2.83
CA ILE A 43 -2.75 -2.74 -2.27
C ILE A 43 -2.74 -3.93 -3.20
N MET A 44 -1.63 -4.17 -3.85
CA MET A 44 -1.42 -5.28 -4.77
C MET A 44 -0.56 -6.33 -4.07
N VAL A 45 -1.00 -7.59 -4.12
CA VAL A 45 -0.32 -8.71 -3.47
C VAL A 45 -0.09 -9.80 -4.50
N LEU A 46 1.12 -10.37 -4.52
CA LEU A 46 1.52 -11.43 -5.45
C LEU A 46 2.06 -12.63 -4.68
N ASN A 47 1.90 -13.82 -5.27
CA ASN A 47 2.41 -15.13 -4.83
C ASN A 47 1.79 -15.69 -3.56
N ASN A 48 1.80 -14.93 -2.45
CA ASN A 48 1.30 -15.38 -1.15
C ASN A 48 0.44 -14.32 -0.48
N PRO A 49 -0.54 -14.71 0.35
CA PRO A 49 -1.39 -13.76 1.06
C PRO A 49 -0.59 -12.86 2.01
N LEU A 50 -1.08 -11.63 2.19
CA LEU A 50 -0.44 -10.58 2.96
C LEU A 50 -1.35 -10.10 4.09
N TYR A 51 -0.82 -9.96 5.30
CA TYR A 51 -1.43 -9.13 6.33
C TYR A 51 -0.93 -7.70 6.22
N VAL A 52 -1.85 -6.75 6.24
CA VAL A 52 -1.55 -5.32 6.35
C VAL A 52 -2.25 -4.77 7.57
N ARG A 53 -1.53 -4.08 8.45
CA ARG A 53 -2.11 -3.36 9.58
C ARG A 53 -1.98 -1.87 9.37
N PHE A 54 -3.11 -1.17 9.50
CA PHE A 54 -3.15 0.29 9.39
C PHE A 54 -3.27 0.94 10.77
N SER A 55 -2.41 1.90 11.06
CA SER A 55 -2.56 2.78 12.23
C SER A 55 -3.28 4.04 11.79
N VAL A 56 -4.49 4.25 12.31
CA VAL A 56 -5.31 5.42 12.02
C VAL A 56 -5.35 6.30 13.27
N PRO A 57 -5.05 7.60 13.17
CA PRO A 57 -5.02 8.48 14.33
C PRO A 57 -6.36 8.51 15.06
N GLY A 58 -6.31 8.47 16.39
CA GLY A 58 -7.49 8.47 17.26
C GLY A 58 -8.33 7.19 17.28
N LYS A 59 -7.98 6.14 16.52
CA LYS A 59 -8.76 4.88 16.44
C LYS A 59 -8.17 3.68 17.21
N GLY A 60 -7.15 3.88 18.05
CA GLY A 60 -6.57 2.80 18.86
C GLY A 60 -5.67 1.84 18.07
N LEU A 61 -5.54 0.59 18.56
CA LEU A 61 -4.71 -0.44 17.91
C LEU A 61 -5.16 -0.67 16.47
N GLY A 62 -4.20 -0.67 15.54
CA GLY A 62 -4.46 -0.68 14.11
C GLY A 62 -5.25 -1.91 13.65
N ARG A 63 -6.18 -1.70 12.70
CA ARG A 63 -6.97 -2.78 12.10
C ARG A 63 -6.09 -3.57 11.14
N GLN A 64 -6.01 -4.88 11.34
CA GLN A 64 -5.32 -5.80 10.44
C GLN A 64 -6.31 -6.36 9.41
N ILE A 65 -5.87 -6.43 8.17
CA ILE A 65 -6.60 -7.02 7.05
C ILE A 65 -5.74 -8.11 6.41
N ALA A 66 -6.38 -9.18 5.97
CA ALA A 66 -5.75 -10.23 5.18
C ALA A 66 -6.12 -10.01 3.71
N ILE A 67 -5.12 -9.97 2.85
CA ILE A 67 -5.29 -9.78 1.42
C ILE A 67 -4.80 -11.07 0.74
N PRO A 68 -5.66 -11.79 0.00
CA PRO A 68 -5.26 -12.99 -0.72
C PRO A 68 -4.14 -12.71 -1.72
N ALA A 69 -3.38 -13.76 -2.08
CA ALA A 69 -2.43 -13.68 -3.19
C ALA A 69 -3.14 -13.29 -4.50
N ASP A 70 -2.40 -12.64 -5.38
CA ASP A 70 -2.81 -12.29 -6.74
C ASP A 70 -4.09 -11.45 -6.81
N ASN A 71 -4.27 -10.59 -5.80
CA ASN A 71 -5.41 -9.70 -5.68
C ASN A 71 -4.98 -8.24 -5.51
N ILE A 72 -5.88 -7.35 -5.90
CA ILE A 72 -5.78 -5.92 -5.64
C ILE A 72 -6.92 -5.53 -4.72
N LEU A 73 -6.59 -4.94 -3.57
CA LEU A 73 -7.56 -4.36 -2.65
C LEU A 73 -7.45 -2.84 -2.66
N THR A 74 -8.56 -2.16 -2.95
CA THR A 74 -8.67 -0.72 -2.83
C THR A 74 -9.39 -0.36 -1.54
N VAL A 75 -8.80 0.55 -0.74
CA VAL A 75 -9.41 1.07 0.48
C VAL A 75 -9.43 2.60 0.49
N PHE A 76 -10.52 3.17 1.02
CA PHE A 76 -10.72 4.62 1.17
C PHE A 76 -10.59 4.99 2.65
N ILE A 77 -9.33 5.05 3.10
CA ILE A 77 -8.95 5.38 4.48
C ILE A 77 -7.75 6.32 4.47
N SER A 78 -7.56 7.06 5.56
CA SER A 78 -6.41 7.96 5.76
C SER A 78 -5.59 7.52 6.99
N PRO A 79 -4.83 6.42 6.89
CA PRO A 79 -3.91 5.99 7.95
C PRO A 79 -2.63 6.83 7.93
N ASP A 80 -2.00 6.97 9.09
CA ASP A 80 -0.70 7.67 9.22
C ASP A 80 0.47 6.75 8.87
N ARG A 81 0.29 5.44 9.07
CA ARG A 81 1.32 4.43 8.87
C ARG A 81 0.73 3.04 8.69
N PHE A 82 1.50 2.14 8.11
CA PHE A 82 1.14 0.73 7.96
C PHE A 82 2.31 -0.20 8.28
N SER A 83 2.01 -1.44 8.66
CA SER A 83 2.98 -2.55 8.75
C SER A 83 2.46 -3.72 7.91
N VAL A 84 3.38 -4.60 7.51
CA VAL A 84 3.09 -5.78 6.70
C VAL A 84 3.63 -7.04 7.34
N GLN A 85 2.97 -8.15 7.07
CA GLN A 85 3.43 -9.47 7.48
C GLN A 85 2.97 -10.51 6.46
N ASN A 86 3.85 -11.45 6.14
CA ASN A 86 3.49 -12.62 5.36
C ASN A 86 2.52 -13.52 6.15
N VAL A 87 1.47 -14.03 5.50
CA VAL A 87 0.48 -14.88 6.19
C VAL A 87 1.00 -16.30 6.42
N VAL A 88 1.83 -16.82 5.51
CA VAL A 88 2.28 -18.22 5.50
C VAL A 88 3.78 -18.30 5.80
N SER A 89 4.17 -18.76 6.98
CA SER A 89 5.61 -18.83 7.34
C SER A 89 6.42 -19.68 6.36
N GLY A 90 7.66 -19.25 6.09
CA GLY A 90 8.58 -19.90 5.16
C GLY A 90 8.26 -19.62 3.68
N SER A 91 7.35 -18.70 3.40
CA SER A 91 7.02 -18.25 2.05
C SER A 91 7.35 -16.76 1.88
N ALA A 92 7.00 -16.18 0.73
CA ALA A 92 7.25 -14.76 0.45
C ALA A 92 6.02 -14.15 -0.23
N ALA A 93 5.32 -13.26 0.48
CA ALA A 93 4.32 -12.39 -0.12
C ALA A 93 5.02 -11.15 -0.68
N ILE A 94 4.85 -10.88 -1.98
CA ILE A 94 5.35 -9.66 -2.61
C ILE A 94 4.21 -8.65 -2.62
N TYR A 95 4.49 -7.41 -2.24
CA TYR A 95 3.47 -6.38 -2.15
C TYR A 95 3.89 -5.09 -2.84
N SER A 96 2.89 -4.36 -3.32
CA SER A 96 3.01 -2.95 -3.71
C SER A 96 1.79 -2.19 -3.20
N ILE A 97 2.02 -1.16 -2.38
CA ILE A 97 0.99 -0.28 -1.82
C ILE A 97 1.16 1.09 -2.44
N VAL A 98 0.13 1.55 -3.15
CA VAL A 98 0.07 2.88 -3.78
C VAL A 98 -0.84 3.77 -2.94
N ALA A 99 -0.28 4.84 -2.39
CA ALA A 99 -0.98 5.80 -1.56
C ALA A 99 -1.32 7.06 -2.35
N TRP A 100 -2.59 7.28 -2.64
CA TRP A 100 -3.08 8.41 -3.45
C TRP A 100 -3.54 9.57 -2.57
N MET A 101 -3.11 10.79 -2.90
CA MET A 101 -3.41 12.06 -2.20
C MET A 101 -4.56 12.86 -2.84
#